data_AF-A0A7Y1XRG0-F1
#
_entry.id   AF-A0A7Y1XRG0-F1
#
_cell.length_a   1.000
_cell.length_b   1.000
_cell.length_c   1.000
_cell.angle_alpha   90.00
_cell.angle_beta   90.00
_cell.angle_gamma   90.00
#
_symmetry.space_group_name_H-M   'P 1'
#
loop_
_entity.id
_entity.type
_entity.pdbx_description
1 polymer ?
#
loop_
_entity_poly.entity_id
_entity_poly.type
_entity_poly.pdbx_seq_one_letter_code
_entity_poly.pdbx_strand_id
1 'polypeptide(L)'
;WRWFVFGQLRQRTGFRAAMIISSLAFMAHHVIVMGIYTGWSSPYTYLFSASVAVGGAYWAWLYERSDSLVAPWVSHFFVDVAIFAVGYALVS
;
A
#
# COMPACT_ATOMS: atom_id res chain seq x y z
N TRP A 1 2.17 4.79 -8.22
CA TRP A 1 3.16 4.19 -7.31
C TRP A 1 3.96 3.05 -7.91
N ARG A 2 3.36 1.94 -8.37
CA ARG A 2 4.12 0.77 -8.85
C ARG A 2 4.89 1.00 -10.16
N TRP A 3 4.23 1.44 -11.24
CA TRP A 3 4.91 1.71 -12.52
C TRP A 3 6.03 2.75 -12.40
N PHE A 4 5.72 3.94 -11.87
CA PHE A 4 6.67 5.04 -11.85
C PHE A 4 7.64 4.98 -10.67
N VAL A 5 7.17 5.10 -9.43
CA VAL A 5 8.06 5.20 -8.24
C VAL A 5 8.87 3.92 -8.05
N PHE A 6 8.20 2.76 -8.01
CA PHE A 6 8.92 1.49 -7.89
C PHE A 6 9.75 1.19 -9.15
N GLY A 7 9.22 1.39 -10.36
CA GLY A 7 9.98 1.17 -11.60
C GLY A 7 11.27 2.01 -11.69
N GLN A 8 11.20 3.30 -11.35
CA GLN A 8 12.39 4.18 -11.31
C GLN A 8 13.38 3.75 -10.23
N LEU A 9 12.92 3.38 -9.04
CA LEU A 9 13.78 2.84 -7.99
C LEU A 9 14.42 1.52 -8.39
N ARG A 10 13.68 0.64 -9.09
CA ARG A 10 14.14 -0.67 -9.54
C ARG A 10 15.23 -0.59 -10.61
N GLN A 11 15.21 0.47 -11.43
CA GLN A 11 16.27 0.76 -12.41
C GLN A 11 17.56 1.27 -11.76
N ARG A 12 17.46 1.92 -10.58
CA ARG A 12 18.61 2.54 -9.89
C ARG A 12 19.13 1.73 -8.69
N THR A 13 18.36 0.74 -8.24
CA THR A 13 18.64 -0.05 -7.03
C THR A 13 18.21 -1.51 -7.20
N GLY A 14 18.61 -2.38 -6.28
CA GLY A 14 18.13 -3.76 -6.25
C GLY A 14 16.65 -3.87 -5.86
N PHE A 15 16.01 -4.98 -6.25
CA PHE A 15 14.60 -5.27 -5.97
C PHE A 15 14.17 -5.04 -4.51
N ARG A 16 14.95 -5.55 -3.55
CA ARG A 16 14.63 -5.41 -2.12
C ARG A 16 14.60 -3.95 -1.68
N ALA A 17 15.58 -3.16 -2.10
CA ALA A 17 15.64 -1.73 -1.78
C ALA A 17 14.46 -0.98 -2.43
N ALA A 18 14.21 -1.22 -3.72
CA ALA A 18 13.08 -0.62 -4.44
C ALA A 18 11.73 -0.97 -3.79
N MET A 19 11.53 -2.22 -3.38
CA MET A 19 10.33 -2.67 -2.68
C MET A 19 10.17 -1.94 -1.36
N ILE A 20 11.17 -2.00 -0.47
CA ILE A 20 11.08 -1.42 0.87
C ILE A 20 10.86 0.10 0.78
N ILE A 21 11.70 0.81 0.03
CA ILE A 21 11.64 2.28 -0.08
C ILE A 21 10.30 2.71 -0.68
N SER A 22 9.87 2.11 -1.79
CA SER A 22 8.60 2.49 -2.43
C SER A 22 7.36 2.13 -1.60
N SER A 23 7.45 1.13 -0.72
CA SER A 23 6.35 0.72 0.15
C SER A 23 6.25 1.62 1.38
N LEU A 24 7.39 2.00 1.96
CA LEU A 24 7.44 2.98 3.05
C LEU A 24 7.02 4.38 2.57
N ALA A 25 7.45 4.81 1.39
CA ALA A 25 6.99 6.07 0.81
C ALA A 25 5.47 6.07 0.53
N PHE A 26 4.93 4.93 0.08
CA PHE A 26 3.50 4.77 -0.12
C PHE A 26 2.72 4.82 1.20
N MET A 27 3.22 4.17 2.26
CA MET A 27 2.68 4.30 3.61
C MET A 27 2.74 5.73 4.11
N ALA A 28 3.88 6.43 3.94
CA ALA A 28 4.06 7.80 4.41
C ALA A 28 3.07 8.77 3.75
N HIS A 29 2.61 8.47 2.53
CA HIS A 29 1.53 9.21 1.90
C HIS A 29 0.16 8.96 2.59
N HIS A 30 -0.08 7.76 3.15
CA HIS A 30 -1.36 7.38 3.78
C HIS A 30 -1.40 7.65 5.29
N VAL A 31 -0.26 7.67 5.99
CA VAL A 31 -0.22 7.84 7.45
C VAL A 31 -0.85 9.16 7.89
N ILE A 32 -0.81 10.21 7.06
CA ILE A 32 -1.45 11.50 7.35
C ILE A 32 -2.98 11.31 7.42
N VAL A 33 -3.56 10.62 6.43
CA VAL A 33 -4.99 10.32 6.40
C VAL A 33 -5.39 9.47 7.62
N MET A 34 -4.60 8.44 7.94
CA MET A 34 -4.82 7.63 9.13
C MET A 34 -4.76 8.49 10.40
N GLY A 35 -3.72 9.31 10.56
CA GLY A 35 -3.56 10.18 11.73
C GLY A 35 -4.71 11.19 11.90
N ILE A 36 -5.28 11.69 10.80
CA ILE A 36 -6.43 12.60 10.82
C ILE A 36 -7.70 11.87 11.25
N TYR A 37 -8.00 10.69 10.70
CA TYR A 37 -9.27 9.99 10.95
C TYR A 37 -9.27 9.11 12.20
N THR A 38 -8.14 8.48 12.54
CA THR A 38 -8.03 7.61 13.73
C THR A 38 -7.31 8.26 14.90
N GLY A 39 -6.64 9.40 14.69
CA GLY A 39 -5.92 10.16 15.71
C GLY A 39 -4.46 9.72 15.89
N TRP A 40 -3.52 10.66 15.98
CA TRP A 40 -2.08 10.37 16.10
C TRP A 40 -1.66 9.60 17.37
N SER A 41 -2.46 9.70 18.44
CA SER A 41 -2.26 8.94 19.68
C SER A 41 -2.86 7.52 19.62
N SER A 42 -3.65 7.22 18.59
CA SER A 42 -4.33 5.93 18.47
C SER A 42 -3.40 4.85 17.92
N PRO A 43 -3.37 3.65 18.55
CA PRO A 43 -2.59 2.52 18.03
C PRO A 43 -3.07 2.08 16.64
N TYR A 44 -4.35 2.33 16.30
CA TYR A 44 -4.91 1.99 14.99
C TYR A 44 -4.25 2.75 13.84
N THR A 45 -3.82 4.00 14.06
CA THR A 45 -3.09 4.80 13.05
C THR A 45 -1.85 4.06 12.57
N TYR A 46 -1.08 3.51 13.50
CA TYR A 46 0.16 2.80 13.22
C TYR A 46 -0.11 1.42 12.63
N LEU A 47 -1.12 0.70 13.14
CA LEU A 47 -1.51 -0.61 12.62
C LEU A 47 -1.98 -0.53 11.15
N PHE A 48 -2.86 0.42 10.83
CA PHE A 48 -3.35 0.61 9.47
C PHE A 48 -2.26 1.12 8.54
N SER A 49 -1.40 2.02 9.02
CA SER A 49 -0.23 2.46 8.24
C SER A 49 0.73 1.30 7.94
N ALA A 50 1.06 0.47 8.94
CA ALA A 50 1.87 -0.72 8.73
C ALA A 50 1.24 -1.68 7.72
N SER A 51 -0.09 -1.85 7.76
CA SER A 51 -0.84 -2.66 6.80
C SER A 51 -0.72 -2.10 5.37
N VAL A 52 -0.76 -0.77 5.20
CA VAL A 52 -0.52 -0.11 3.89
C VAL A 52 0.91 -0.35 3.39
N ALA A 53 1.91 -0.35 4.28
CA ALA A 53 3.29 -0.69 3.90
C ALA A 53 3.41 -2.14 3.41
N VAL A 54 2.77 -3.09 4.11
CA VAL A 54 2.73 -4.50 3.73
C VAL A 54 2.02 -4.69 2.38
N GLY A 55 0.87 -4.06 2.18
CA GLY A 55 0.16 -4.07 0.89
C GLY A 55 1.02 -3.48 -0.24
N GLY A 56 1.71 -2.37 0.02
CA GLY A 56 2.67 -1.77 -0.91
C GLY A 56 3.79 -2.72 -1.33
N ALA A 57 4.36 -3.48 -0.38
CA ALA A 57 5.40 -4.46 -0.64
C ALA A 57 4.86 -5.67 -1.41
N TYR A 58 3.68 -6.16 -1.05
CA TYR A 58 3.00 -7.24 -1.76
C TYR A 58 2.74 -6.86 -3.22
N TRP A 59 2.20 -5.67 -3.50
CA TRP A 59 1.97 -5.21 -4.86
C TRP A 59 3.25 -4.95 -5.65
N ALA A 60 4.33 -4.53 -4.99
CA ALA A 60 5.64 -4.39 -5.65
C ALA A 60 6.20 -5.77 -6.05
N TRP A 61 6.08 -6.78 -5.18
CA TRP A 61 6.44 -8.15 -5.50
C TRP A 61 5.55 -8.74 -6.60
N LEU A 62 4.24 -8.51 -6.54
CA LEU A 62 3.28 -9.00 -7.53
C LEU A 62 3.55 -8.38 -8.91
N TYR A 63 3.85 -7.09 -8.95
CA TYR A 63 4.25 -6.39 -10.17
C TYR A 63 5.52 -7.01 -10.78
N GLU A 64 6.59 -7.20 -10.00
CA GLU A 64 7.84 -7.83 -10.49
C GLU A 64 7.61 -9.27 -10.95
N ARG A 65 6.77 -10.04 -10.24
CA ARG A 65 6.51 -11.45 -10.58
C ARG A 65 5.64 -11.63 -11.81
N SER A 66 4.67 -10.75 -12.01
CA SER A 66 3.71 -10.84 -13.12
C SER A 66 4.11 -10.04 -14.35
N ASP A 67 5.11 -9.16 -14.22
CA ASP A 67 5.51 -8.15 -15.22
C ASP A 67 4.30 -7.36 -15.78
N SER A 68 3.29 -7.16 -14.94
CA SER A 68 2.00 -6.60 -15.34
C SER A 68 1.48 -5.66 -14.27
N LEU A 69 1.04 -4.48 -14.70
CA LEU A 69 0.32 -3.55 -13.82
C LEU A 69 -1.09 -4.03 -13.50
N VAL A 70 -1.67 -4.88 -14.35
CA VAL A 70 -3.06 -5.32 -14.17
C VAL A 70 -3.18 -6.17 -12.93
N ALA A 71 -2.22 -7.05 -12.65
CA ALA A 71 -2.24 -7.91 -11.47
C ALA A 71 -2.33 -7.15 -10.13
N PRO A 72 -1.42 -6.21 -9.79
CA PRO A 72 -1.55 -5.40 -8.58
C PRO A 72 -2.77 -4.48 -8.62
N TRP A 73 -3.20 -3.98 -9.79
CA TRP A 73 -4.39 -3.12 -9.88
C TRP A 73 -5.67 -3.88 -9.55
N VAL A 74 -5.85 -5.10 -10.09
CA VAL A 74 -7.00 -5.96 -9.78
C VAL A 74 -6.96 -6.39 -8.31
N SER A 75 -5.79 -6.77 -7.80
CA SER A 75 -5.62 -7.07 -6.37
C SER A 75 -6.02 -5.88 -5.48
N HIS A 76 -5.60 -4.67 -5.84
CA HIS A 76 -5.97 -3.45 -5.12
C HIS A 76 -7.48 -3.21 -5.15
N PHE A 77 -8.12 -3.36 -6.31
CA PHE A 77 -9.58 -3.21 -6.44
C PHE A 77 -10.34 -4.12 -5.47
N PHE A 78 -9.94 -5.39 -5.32
CA PHE A 78 -10.58 -6.30 -4.37
C PHE A 78 -10.35 -5.90 -2.91
N VAL A 79 -9.17 -5.38 -2.58
CA VAL A 79 -8.89 -4.85 -1.23
C VAL A 79 -9.79 -3.64 -0.92
N ASP A 80 -9.97 -2.73 -1.89
CA ASP A 80 -10.86 -1.57 -1.73
C ASP A 80 -12.31 -2.01 -1.47
N VAL A 81 -12.82 -2.94 -2.28
CA VAL A 81 -14.17 -3.51 -2.11
C VAL A 81 -14.34 -4.12 -0.72
N ALA A 82 -13.35 -4.88 -0.25
CA ALA A 82 -13.40 -5.49 1.07
C ALA A 82 -13.42 -4.44 2.20
N ILE A 83 -12.58 -3.40 2.11
CA ILE A 83 -12.54 -2.31 3.10
C ILE A 83 -13.87 -1.56 3.12
N PHE A 84 -14.44 -1.22 1.97
CA PHE A 84 -15.73 -0.53 1.90
C PHE A 84 -16.88 -1.41 2.42
N ALA A 85 -16.87 -2.71 2.14
CA ALA A 85 -17.88 -3.63 2.65
C ALA A 85 -17.83 -3.74 4.20
N VAL A 86 -16.63 -3.87 4.77
CA VAL A 86 -16.43 -3.86 6.23
C VAL A 86 -16.83 -2.51 6.80
N GLY A 87 -16.44 -1.41 6.17
CA GLY A 87 -16.82 -0.05 6.58
C GLY A 87 -18.33 0.15 6.61
N TYR A 88 -19.03 -0.32 5.57
CA TYR A 88 -20.50 -0.30 5.52
C TYR A 88 -21.11 -1.10 6.68
N ALA A 89 -20.63 -2.32 6.91
CA ALA A 89 -21.13 -3.19 8.00
C ALA A 89 -20.88 -2.62 9.41
N LEU A 90 -19.87 -1.76 9.59
CA LEU A 90 -19.59 -1.11 10.87
C LEU A 90 -20.48 0.11 11.15
N VAL A 91 -21.05 0.72 10.12
CA VAL A 91 -21.88 1.94 10.24
C VAL A 91 -23.37 1.70 9.98
N SER A 92 -23.74 0.53 9.45
CA SER A 92 -25.12 0.06 9.26
C SER A 92 -25.70 -0.52 10.55
#